data_AF-A0A2V6S9N9-F1
#
_entry.id   AF-A0A2V6S9N9-F1
#
_cell.length_a   1.000
_cell.length_b   1.000
_cell.length_c   1.000
_cell.angle_alpha   90.00
_cell.angle_beta   90.00
_cell.angle_gamma   90.00
#
_symmetry.space_group_name_H-M   'P 1'
#
loop_
_entity.id
_entity.type
_entity.pdbx_description
1 polymer ?
#
loop_
_entity_poly.entity_id
_entity_poly.type
_entity_poly.pdbx_seq_one_letter_code
_entity_poly.pdbx_strand_id
1 'polypeptide(L)'
;WPKTSGSRGIHVNVRLHPRWSFSQVRRAALALAREVERRAPSLATSKWWKEERHGVFFDYNQNAKDRTVASAYSVRPRPDARVSAPLTWEELDECRPEDFTLQTMPGRFAAIGDRHAQIVEHPCSLEPLLELSARQEAEGLGDAPWPPHYAKQPGEPPRVQPSRRRRGQAGGGRRVPTKPLIEIGRAARKEDALAGLEQWKARHPEAAAHLRPADVLVDAMRGRSSTWTRVRVNLEHVPENLRPAQEPLDPDYPPAVPRRGDFTSASFRRSRRARREE
;
A
#
# COMPACT_ATOMS: atom_id res chain seq x y z
N TRP A 1 -7.22 -15.54 -22.34
CA TRP A 1 -6.17 -15.00 -23.23
C TRP A 1 -4.87 -14.84 -22.48
N PRO A 2 -4.01 -15.88 -22.47
CA PRO A 2 -2.79 -15.90 -21.68
C PRO A 2 -1.66 -15.09 -22.34
N LYS A 3 -0.79 -14.52 -21.52
CA LYS A 3 0.46 -13.90 -21.96
C LYS A 3 1.53 -14.04 -20.90
N THR A 4 2.79 -14.13 -21.32
CA THR A 4 3.90 -13.97 -20.36
C THR A 4 3.87 -12.55 -19.79
N SER A 5 4.29 -12.39 -18.54
CA SER A 5 4.51 -11.05 -17.98
C SER A 5 5.77 -10.38 -18.55
N GLY A 6 6.67 -11.13 -19.18
CA GLY A 6 8.06 -10.72 -19.46
C GLY A 6 8.95 -10.69 -18.20
N SER A 7 8.50 -11.30 -17.10
CA SER A 7 9.28 -11.55 -15.89
C SER A 7 9.12 -13.01 -15.47
N ARG A 8 8.53 -13.31 -14.31
CA ARG A 8 8.38 -14.66 -13.76
C ARG A 8 6.94 -15.19 -13.71
N GLY A 9 5.96 -14.37 -14.11
CA GLY A 9 4.54 -14.73 -14.02
C GLY A 9 3.83 -14.78 -15.36
N ILE A 10 2.61 -15.30 -15.35
CA ILE A 10 1.65 -15.30 -16.45
C ILE A 10 0.51 -14.34 -16.13
N HIS A 11 0.03 -13.61 -17.13
CA HIS A 11 -1.20 -12.84 -17.04
C HIS A 11 -2.26 -13.52 -17.90
N VAL A 12 -3.48 -13.69 -17.36
CA VAL A 12 -4.62 -14.20 -18.12
C VAL A 12 -5.63 -13.07 -18.24
N ASN A 13 -5.83 -12.58 -19.46
CA ASN A 13 -6.84 -11.59 -19.76
C ASN A 13 -8.17 -12.29 -20.07
N VAL A 14 -9.26 -11.72 -19.55
CA VAL A 14 -10.65 -12.10 -19.86
C VAL A 14 -11.36 -10.83 -20.31
N ARG A 15 -11.95 -10.84 -21.51
CA ARG A 15 -12.76 -9.71 -21.97
C ARG A 15 -14.10 -9.78 -21.26
N LEU A 16 -14.52 -8.66 -20.67
CA LEU A 16 -15.81 -8.53 -20.02
C LEU A 16 -16.69 -7.55 -20.79
N HIS A 17 -18.01 -7.72 -20.73
CA HIS A 17 -18.92 -6.60 -21.02
C HIS A 17 -18.64 -5.42 -20.07
N PRO A 18 -18.68 -4.16 -20.53
CA PRO A 18 -18.31 -3.01 -19.70
C PRO A 18 -19.46 -2.56 -18.78
N ARG A 19 -19.97 -3.47 -17.93
CA ARG A 19 -21.15 -3.23 -17.06
C ARG A 19 -20.85 -3.31 -15.56
N TRP A 20 -19.64 -3.71 -15.18
CA TRP A 20 -19.25 -3.90 -13.78
C TRP A 20 -18.24 -2.86 -13.30
N SER A 21 -18.37 -2.49 -12.03
CA SER A 21 -17.41 -1.62 -11.35
C SER A 21 -16.10 -2.36 -11.03
N PHE A 22 -15.02 -1.59 -10.78
CA PHE A 22 -13.74 -2.14 -10.29
C PHE A 22 -13.90 -3.01 -9.04
N SER A 23 -14.79 -2.63 -8.12
CA SER A 23 -15.06 -3.40 -6.92
C SER A 23 -15.67 -4.77 -7.23
N GLN A 24 -16.60 -4.83 -8.18
CA GLN A 24 -17.20 -6.09 -8.64
C GLN A 24 -16.17 -6.98 -9.36
N VAL A 25 -15.36 -6.40 -10.25
CA VAL A 25 -14.31 -7.15 -10.97
C VAL A 25 -13.26 -7.72 -10.01
N ARG A 26 -12.79 -6.92 -9.04
CA ARG A 26 -11.85 -7.39 -8.02
C ARG A 26 -12.45 -8.49 -7.15
N ARG A 27 -13.71 -8.34 -6.74
CA ARG A 27 -14.44 -9.34 -5.94
C ARG A 27 -14.53 -10.67 -6.70
N ALA A 28 -14.91 -10.64 -7.97
CA ALA A 28 -14.94 -11.81 -8.85
C ALA A 28 -13.55 -12.45 -9.00
N ALA A 29 -12.49 -11.65 -9.15
CA ALA A 29 -11.12 -12.13 -9.24
C ALA A 29 -10.63 -12.81 -7.93
N LEU A 30 -11.02 -12.28 -6.77
CA LEU A 30 -10.76 -12.91 -5.47
C LEU A 30 -11.47 -14.26 -5.37
N ALA A 31 -12.72 -14.34 -5.81
CA ALA A 31 -13.49 -15.57 -5.78
C ALA A 31 -12.86 -16.66 -6.68
N LEU A 32 -12.41 -16.27 -7.87
CA LEU A 32 -11.63 -17.13 -8.77
C LEU A 32 -10.31 -17.59 -8.12
N ALA A 33 -9.56 -16.68 -7.51
CA ALA A 33 -8.30 -17.00 -6.84
C ALA A 33 -8.47 -18.06 -5.75
N ARG A 34 -9.54 -17.94 -4.94
CA ARG A 34 -9.89 -18.92 -3.90
C ARG A 34 -10.30 -20.26 -4.49
N GLU A 35 -11.06 -20.28 -5.57
CA GLU A 35 -11.47 -21.52 -6.22
C GLU A 35 -10.27 -22.25 -6.85
N VAL A 36 -9.30 -21.51 -7.40
CA VAL A 36 -8.04 -22.09 -7.88
C VAL A 36 -7.20 -22.64 -6.71
N GLU A 37 -7.04 -21.89 -5.62
CA GLU A 37 -6.34 -22.38 -4.41
C GLU A 37 -7.04 -23.63 -3.84
N ARG A 38 -8.37 -23.68 -3.83
CA ARG A 38 -9.14 -24.86 -3.38
C ARG A 38 -8.86 -26.10 -4.23
N ARG A 39 -8.75 -25.94 -5.55
CA ARG A 39 -8.49 -27.03 -6.50
C ARG A 39 -7.03 -27.46 -6.57
N ALA A 40 -6.10 -26.54 -6.31
CA ALA A 40 -4.66 -26.79 -6.39
C ALA A 40 -3.92 -26.20 -5.17
N PRO A 41 -4.22 -26.68 -3.93
CA PRO A 41 -3.77 -26.03 -2.70
C PRO A 41 -2.27 -26.09 -2.48
N SER A 42 -1.54 -27.02 -3.10
CA SER A 42 -0.07 -27.08 -3.04
C SER A 42 0.63 -26.17 -4.06
N LEU A 43 -0.08 -25.73 -5.11
CA LEU A 43 0.48 -25.00 -6.25
C LEU A 43 0.07 -23.53 -6.28
N ALA A 44 -1.07 -23.17 -5.71
CA ALA A 44 -1.62 -21.83 -5.77
C ALA A 44 -2.02 -21.30 -4.38
N THR A 45 -1.96 -19.98 -4.22
CA THR A 45 -2.40 -19.31 -3.00
C THR A 45 -3.15 -18.00 -3.29
N SER A 46 -4.21 -17.74 -2.52
CA SER A 46 -4.90 -16.44 -2.49
C SER A 46 -4.48 -15.57 -1.28
N LYS A 47 -3.48 -16.01 -0.50
CA LYS A 47 -3.05 -15.31 0.72
C LYS A 47 -2.35 -14.00 0.38
N TRP A 48 -2.89 -12.90 0.93
CA TRP A 48 -2.36 -11.56 0.68
C TRP A 48 -0.94 -11.37 1.21
N TRP A 49 -0.61 -11.97 2.34
CA TRP A 49 0.65 -11.73 3.03
C TRP A 49 1.75 -12.64 2.50
N LYS A 50 2.89 -12.05 2.10
CA LYS A 50 4.03 -12.82 1.58
C LYS A 50 4.50 -13.94 2.52
N GLU A 51 4.38 -13.75 3.83
CA GLU A 51 4.74 -14.75 4.86
C GLU A 51 3.82 -15.97 4.88
N GLU A 52 2.61 -15.86 4.32
CA GLU A 52 1.63 -16.94 4.23
C GLU A 52 1.58 -17.56 2.83
N ARG A 53 2.40 -17.08 1.89
CA ARG A 53 2.35 -17.52 0.50
C ARG A 53 3.22 -18.74 0.28
N HIS A 54 2.68 -19.67 -0.49
CA HIS A 54 3.37 -20.79 -1.11
C HIS A 54 2.96 -20.88 -2.58
N GLY A 55 3.76 -21.57 -3.40
CA GLY A 55 3.46 -21.73 -4.82
C GLY A 55 3.23 -20.39 -5.55
N VAL A 56 2.24 -20.37 -6.44
CA VAL A 56 1.87 -19.23 -7.28
C VAL A 56 0.79 -18.41 -6.60
N PHE A 57 1.08 -17.13 -6.36
CA PHE A 57 0.10 -16.19 -5.83
C PHE A 57 -0.82 -15.64 -6.93
N PHE A 58 -2.13 -15.85 -6.77
CA PHE A 58 -3.14 -15.21 -7.61
C PHE A 58 -3.41 -13.78 -7.14
N ASP A 59 -2.79 -12.80 -7.80
CA ASP A 59 -2.88 -11.39 -7.43
C ASP A 59 -4.21 -10.74 -7.86
N TYR A 60 -5.29 -11.08 -7.15
CA TYR A 60 -6.63 -10.52 -7.37
C TYR A 60 -6.67 -8.99 -7.24
N ASN A 61 -5.75 -8.39 -6.48
CA ASN A 61 -5.65 -6.95 -6.28
C ASN A 61 -5.15 -6.21 -7.53
N GLN A 62 -4.68 -6.88 -8.59
CA GLN A 62 -4.44 -6.25 -9.89
C GLN A 62 -5.70 -5.72 -10.57
N ASN A 63 -6.88 -6.20 -10.16
CA ASN A 63 -8.16 -5.74 -10.67
C ASN A 63 -8.72 -4.52 -9.90
N ALA A 64 -7.98 -3.99 -8.92
CA ALA A 64 -8.32 -2.71 -8.32
C ALA A 64 -8.05 -1.56 -9.30
N LYS A 65 -8.73 -0.43 -9.10
CA LYS A 65 -8.55 0.79 -9.91
C LYS A 65 -7.10 1.31 -9.80
N ASP A 66 -6.50 1.82 -10.88
CA ASP A 66 -5.15 2.44 -10.86
C ASP A 66 -3.98 1.48 -10.52
N ARG A 67 -4.15 0.19 -10.85
CA ARG A 67 -3.07 -0.81 -10.78
C ARG A 67 -2.30 -0.87 -12.09
N THR A 68 -0.99 -1.07 -12.01
CA THR A 68 -0.12 -1.17 -13.19
C THR A 68 -0.09 -2.60 -13.72
N VAL A 69 -0.44 -2.77 -14.99
CA VAL A 69 -0.36 -4.04 -15.72
C VAL A 69 0.36 -3.79 -17.04
N ALA A 70 1.43 -4.53 -17.30
CA ALA A 70 2.13 -4.47 -18.58
C ALA A 70 1.18 -4.91 -19.72
N SER A 71 1.06 -4.08 -20.77
CA SER A 71 0.22 -4.38 -21.93
C SER A 71 0.78 -5.58 -22.71
N ALA A 72 -0.07 -6.23 -23.51
CA ALA A 72 0.42 -7.15 -24.54
C ALA A 72 1.47 -6.45 -25.42
N TYR A 73 2.51 -7.17 -25.82
CA TYR A 73 3.63 -6.70 -26.64
C TYR A 73 4.50 -5.59 -26.01
N SER A 74 4.25 -5.15 -24.78
CA SER A 74 5.15 -4.18 -24.12
C SER A 74 6.49 -4.81 -23.74
N VAL A 75 7.56 -4.07 -24.02
CA VAL A 75 8.91 -4.39 -23.57
C VAL A 75 9.02 -4.14 -22.06
N ARG A 76 9.72 -5.03 -21.37
CA ARG A 76 9.99 -4.95 -19.94
C ARG A 76 11.40 -4.39 -19.70
N PRO A 77 11.61 -3.60 -18.63
CA PRO A 77 12.92 -3.05 -18.28
C PRO A 77 13.80 -4.16 -17.67
N ARG A 78 14.25 -5.08 -18.51
CA ARG A 78 15.13 -6.21 -18.19
C ARG A 78 16.35 -6.13 -19.12
N PRO A 79 17.53 -6.63 -18.71
CA PRO A 79 18.74 -6.54 -19.55
C PRO A 79 18.57 -7.14 -20.95
N ASP A 80 17.73 -8.16 -21.09
CA ASP A 80 17.42 -8.87 -22.33
C ASP A 80 16.16 -8.33 -23.05
N ALA A 81 15.61 -7.19 -22.61
CA ALA A 81 14.47 -6.52 -23.24
C ALA A 81 13.27 -7.45 -23.53
N ARG A 82 12.94 -8.33 -22.59
CA ARG A 82 11.79 -9.26 -22.71
C ARG A 82 10.48 -8.55 -22.99
N VAL A 83 9.62 -9.22 -23.73
CA VAL A 83 8.28 -8.75 -24.09
C VAL A 83 7.22 -9.49 -23.27
N SER A 84 6.18 -8.78 -22.86
CA SER A 84 4.95 -9.39 -22.33
C SER A 84 4.17 -10.05 -23.48
N ALA A 85 4.54 -11.28 -23.83
CA ALA A 85 4.15 -11.98 -25.06
C ALA A 85 2.79 -12.66 -24.98
N PRO A 86 1.82 -12.31 -25.85
CA PRO A 86 0.60 -13.09 -26.06
C PRO A 86 0.88 -14.51 -26.55
N LEU A 87 0.14 -15.47 -26.01
CA LEU A 87 0.27 -16.91 -26.26
C LEU A 87 -1.09 -17.55 -26.46
N THR A 88 -1.11 -18.73 -27.07
CA THR A 88 -2.24 -19.67 -26.93
C THR A 88 -2.12 -20.48 -25.63
N TRP A 89 -3.11 -21.32 -25.31
CA TRP A 89 -3.04 -22.18 -24.13
C TRP A 89 -2.02 -23.32 -24.31
N GLU A 90 -1.92 -23.85 -25.52
CA GLU A 90 -1.01 -24.94 -25.90
C GLU A 90 0.46 -24.53 -25.76
N GLU A 91 0.76 -23.25 -25.99
CA GLU A 91 2.13 -22.73 -25.87
C GLU A 91 2.61 -22.57 -24.42
N LEU A 92 1.71 -22.56 -23.43
CA LEU A 92 2.08 -22.22 -22.05
C LEU A 92 3.03 -23.22 -21.40
N ASP A 93 2.87 -24.50 -21.69
CA ASP A 93 3.65 -25.57 -21.05
C ASP A 93 5.11 -25.59 -21.51
N GLU A 94 5.37 -25.07 -22.72
CA GLU A 94 6.70 -25.10 -23.35
C GLU A 94 7.39 -23.73 -23.33
N CYS A 95 6.63 -22.64 -23.18
CA CYS A 95 7.18 -21.31 -23.36
C CYS A 95 8.16 -20.91 -22.25
N ARG A 96 9.26 -20.24 -22.64
CA ARG A 96 10.14 -19.53 -21.71
C ARG A 96 10.04 -18.04 -21.94
N PRO A 97 9.90 -17.20 -20.90
CA PRO A 97 9.84 -15.75 -21.09
C PRO A 97 11.05 -15.16 -21.82
N GLU A 98 12.21 -15.83 -21.76
CA GLU A 98 13.45 -15.51 -22.48
C GLU A 98 13.31 -15.60 -24.00
N ASP A 99 12.42 -16.43 -24.52
CA ASP A 99 12.23 -16.64 -25.96
C ASP A 99 11.57 -15.42 -26.63
N PHE A 100 10.99 -14.53 -25.81
CA PHE A 100 10.21 -13.39 -26.23
C PHE A 100 10.92 -12.09 -25.85
N THR A 101 11.67 -11.52 -26.79
CA THR A 101 12.40 -10.27 -26.60
C THR A 101 12.02 -9.26 -27.67
N LEU A 102 12.46 -8.01 -27.50
CA LEU A 102 12.35 -6.97 -28.52
C LEU A 102 12.91 -7.43 -29.89
N GLN A 103 13.92 -8.31 -29.90
CA GLN A 103 14.55 -8.80 -31.11
C GLN A 103 13.77 -9.97 -31.75
N THR A 104 13.22 -10.89 -30.95
CA THR A 104 12.57 -12.10 -31.46
C THR A 104 11.08 -11.92 -31.77
N MET A 105 10.40 -11.01 -31.06
CA MET A 105 8.96 -10.82 -31.17
C MET A 105 8.48 -10.38 -32.56
N PRO A 106 9.15 -9.47 -33.29
CA PRO A 106 8.69 -9.07 -34.62
C PRO A 106 8.63 -10.23 -35.61
N GLY A 107 9.65 -11.09 -35.65
CA GLY A 107 9.68 -12.26 -36.52
C GLY A 107 8.58 -13.27 -36.18
N ARG A 108 8.37 -13.51 -34.87
CA ARG A 108 7.26 -14.34 -34.39
C ARG A 108 5.91 -13.80 -34.84
N PHE A 109 5.66 -12.50 -34.62
CA PHE A 109 4.40 -11.86 -35.02
C PHE A 109 4.16 -11.96 -36.53
N ALA A 110 5.18 -11.74 -37.35
CA ALA A 110 5.07 -11.90 -38.80
C ALA A 110 4.70 -13.33 -39.21
N ALA A 111 5.25 -14.34 -38.51
CA ALA A 111 5.00 -15.74 -38.83
C ALA A 111 3.61 -16.24 -38.42
N ILE A 112 3.07 -15.77 -37.29
CA ILE A 112 1.87 -16.38 -36.67
C ILE A 112 0.75 -15.39 -36.33
N GLY A 113 0.94 -14.10 -36.56
CA GLY A 113 -0.02 -13.05 -36.25
C GLY A 113 -0.22 -12.80 -34.75
N ASP A 114 -1.28 -12.04 -34.45
CA ASP A 114 -1.65 -11.70 -33.07
C ASP A 114 -2.42 -12.84 -32.39
N ARG A 115 -1.83 -13.44 -31.36
CA ARG A 115 -2.48 -14.50 -30.56
C ARG A 115 -3.68 -14.01 -29.75
N HIS A 116 -3.85 -12.71 -29.57
CA HIS A 116 -5.00 -12.11 -28.90
C HIS A 116 -5.98 -11.43 -29.87
N ALA A 117 -5.85 -11.58 -31.20
CA ALA A 117 -6.67 -10.86 -32.18
C ALA A 117 -8.18 -10.94 -31.91
N GLN A 118 -8.65 -12.13 -31.53
CA GLN A 118 -10.07 -12.41 -31.32
C GLN A 118 -10.59 -12.03 -29.92
N ILE A 119 -9.74 -11.55 -28.99
CA ILE A 119 -10.19 -11.21 -27.62
C ILE A 119 -11.37 -10.23 -27.58
N VAL A 120 -11.46 -9.37 -28.59
CA VAL A 120 -12.49 -8.33 -28.69
C VAL A 120 -13.87 -8.91 -29.05
N GLU A 121 -13.90 -10.06 -29.73
CA GLU A 121 -15.10 -10.73 -30.23
C GLU A 121 -15.75 -11.63 -29.17
N HIS A 122 -15.04 -11.89 -28.06
CA HIS A 122 -15.48 -12.81 -27.01
C HIS A 122 -15.66 -12.11 -25.65
N PRO A 123 -16.55 -11.11 -25.52
CA PRO A 123 -16.91 -10.58 -24.21
C PRO A 123 -17.66 -11.61 -23.38
N CYS A 124 -17.26 -11.74 -22.13
CA CYS A 124 -17.87 -12.63 -21.16
C CYS A 124 -18.69 -11.86 -20.13
N SER A 125 -19.66 -12.58 -19.58
CA SER A 125 -20.43 -12.21 -18.39
C SER A 125 -19.59 -12.44 -17.13
N LEU A 126 -19.65 -11.53 -16.15
CA LEU A 126 -18.97 -11.67 -14.86
C LEU A 126 -19.87 -12.34 -13.80
N GLU A 127 -21.17 -12.46 -14.08
CA GLU A 127 -22.19 -12.97 -13.19
C GLU A 127 -21.82 -14.31 -12.53
N PRO A 128 -21.30 -15.35 -13.23
CA PRO A 128 -20.95 -16.62 -12.59
C PRO A 128 -19.89 -16.49 -11.49
N LEU A 129 -18.94 -15.57 -11.65
CA LEU A 129 -17.91 -15.31 -10.63
C LEU A 129 -18.43 -14.43 -9.49
N LEU A 130 -19.41 -13.56 -9.75
CA LEU A 130 -20.09 -12.81 -8.71
C LEU A 130 -21.00 -13.71 -7.86
N GLU A 131 -21.70 -14.67 -8.48
CA GLU A 131 -22.45 -15.71 -7.77
C GLU A 131 -21.52 -16.60 -6.93
N LEU A 132 -20.37 -17.01 -7.48
CA LEU A 132 -19.35 -17.72 -6.71
C LEU A 132 -18.87 -16.89 -5.52
N SER A 133 -18.62 -15.59 -5.72
CA SER A 133 -18.25 -14.69 -4.62
C SER A 133 -19.34 -14.61 -3.55
N ALA A 134 -20.61 -14.55 -3.94
CA ALA A 134 -21.73 -14.48 -2.99
C ALA A 134 -21.84 -15.77 -2.17
N ARG A 135 -21.64 -16.94 -2.79
CA ARG A 135 -21.58 -18.22 -2.07
C ARG A 135 -20.43 -18.27 -1.08
N GLN A 136 -19.22 -17.88 -1.51
CA GLN A 136 -18.06 -17.84 -0.63
C GLN A 136 -18.27 -16.88 0.56
N GLU A 137 -18.91 -15.73 0.33
CA GLU A 137 -19.26 -14.79 1.39
C GLU A 137 -20.26 -15.41 2.39
N ALA A 138 -21.27 -16.13 1.91
CA ALA A 138 -22.21 -16.89 2.75
C ALA A 138 -21.53 -18.03 3.54
N GLU A 139 -20.44 -18.59 3.01
CA GLU A 139 -19.58 -19.58 3.68
C GLU A 139 -18.56 -18.94 4.66
N GLY A 140 -18.62 -17.61 4.86
CA GLY A 140 -17.76 -16.88 5.79
C GLY A 140 -16.43 -16.40 5.20
N LEU A 141 -16.20 -16.60 3.90
CA LEU A 141 -15.04 -16.06 3.18
C LEU A 141 -15.36 -14.66 2.65
N GLY A 142 -15.36 -13.66 3.55
CA GLY A 142 -15.61 -12.25 3.22
C GLY A 142 -14.56 -11.60 2.31
N ASP A 143 -14.48 -10.27 2.25
CA ASP A 143 -13.49 -9.59 1.41
C ASP A 143 -12.04 -9.89 1.87
N ALA A 144 -11.07 -9.69 0.98
CA ALA A 144 -9.65 -9.75 1.29
C ALA A 144 -9.05 -8.34 1.43
N PRO A 145 -7.89 -8.18 2.10
CA PRO A 145 -7.29 -6.86 2.29
C PRO A 145 -7.04 -6.15 0.95
N TRP A 146 -7.41 -4.87 0.89
CA TRP A 146 -7.05 -3.97 -0.18
C TRP A 146 -5.63 -3.44 0.04
N PRO A 147 -4.94 -3.00 -1.04
CA PRO A 147 -3.65 -2.33 -0.88
C PRO A 147 -3.78 -1.08 0.02
N PRO A 148 -2.74 -0.72 0.79
CA PRO A 148 -2.85 0.31 1.85
C PRO A 148 -3.33 1.68 1.40
N HIS A 149 -3.12 2.05 0.14
CA HIS A 149 -3.47 3.36 -0.42
C HIS A 149 -4.94 3.50 -0.86
N TYR A 150 -5.72 2.42 -0.89
CA TYR A 150 -7.16 2.50 -1.19
C TYR A 150 -7.97 2.88 0.06
N ALA A 151 -9.12 3.52 -0.12
CA ALA A 151 -10.08 3.70 0.96
C ALA A 151 -10.47 2.36 1.58
N LYS A 152 -10.65 2.32 2.91
CA LYS A 152 -11.05 1.10 3.62
C LYS A 152 -12.50 0.74 3.25
N GLN A 153 -12.70 -0.50 2.81
CA GLN A 153 -14.04 -0.96 2.44
C GLN A 153 -14.80 -1.51 3.67
N PRO A 154 -16.14 -1.44 3.67
CA PRO A 154 -16.96 -2.14 4.66
C PRO A 154 -16.65 -3.64 4.67
N GLY A 155 -16.51 -4.24 5.86
CA GLY A 155 -16.20 -5.67 6.00
C GLY A 155 -14.76 -6.07 5.62
N GLU A 156 -13.89 -5.12 5.29
CA GLU A 156 -12.51 -5.42 4.92
C GLU A 156 -11.68 -5.91 6.13
N PRO A 157 -11.00 -7.08 6.03
CA PRO A 157 -10.13 -7.58 7.09
C PRO A 157 -8.92 -6.66 7.32
N PRO A 158 -8.23 -6.78 8.47
CA PRO A 158 -7.08 -5.94 8.77
C PRO A 158 -5.95 -6.04 7.73
N ARG A 159 -5.52 -4.88 7.20
CA ARG A 159 -4.36 -4.71 6.32
C ARG A 159 -3.01 -4.79 7.05
N VAL A 160 -2.95 -5.42 8.22
CA VAL A 160 -1.69 -5.63 8.96
C VAL A 160 -1.28 -7.09 8.81
N GLN A 161 0.01 -7.32 8.56
CA GLN A 161 0.62 -8.66 8.49
C GLN A 161 0.26 -9.47 9.74
N PRO A 162 -0.16 -10.74 9.62
CA PRO A 162 -0.47 -11.62 10.74
C PRO A 162 0.59 -11.61 11.83
N SER A 163 1.87 -11.73 11.45
CA SER A 163 3.01 -11.68 12.38
C SER A 163 3.12 -10.36 13.16
N ARG A 164 2.55 -9.28 12.61
CA ARG A 164 2.55 -7.93 13.19
C ARG A 164 1.19 -7.53 13.77
N ARG A 165 0.17 -8.39 13.66
CA ARG A 165 -1.12 -8.15 14.31
C ARG A 165 -0.90 -8.29 15.81
N ARG A 166 -1.13 -7.21 16.55
CA ARG A 166 -1.22 -7.29 18.02
C ARG A 166 -2.34 -8.27 18.36
N ARG A 167 -2.03 -9.33 19.11
CA ARG A 167 -3.05 -10.19 19.72
C ARG A 167 -3.86 -9.32 20.69
N GLY A 168 -5.11 -9.02 20.33
CA GLY A 168 -6.08 -8.35 21.18
C GLY A 168 -5.89 -6.83 21.33
N GLN A 169 -6.69 -6.07 20.61
CA GLN A 169 -7.50 -4.96 21.16
C GLN A 169 -8.29 -4.33 20.00
N ALA A 170 -9.56 -4.73 19.89
CA ALA A 170 -10.57 -3.85 19.35
C ALA A 170 -10.70 -2.68 20.33
N GLY A 171 -10.43 -1.46 19.88
CA GLY A 171 -10.55 -0.27 20.71
C GLY A 171 -9.66 0.84 20.19
N GLY A 172 -10.27 1.96 19.79
CA GLY A 172 -9.58 3.21 19.52
C GLY A 172 -8.93 3.74 20.81
N GLY A 173 -7.76 3.22 21.15
CA GLY A 173 -6.97 3.66 22.29
C GLY A 173 -5.66 4.27 21.80
N ARG A 174 -5.40 5.52 22.19
CA ARG A 174 -4.11 6.19 22.01
C ARG A 174 -3.00 5.25 22.50
N ARG A 175 -1.99 5.02 21.66
CA ARG A 175 -0.87 4.10 21.91
C ARG A 175 -0.26 4.38 23.28
N VAL A 176 -0.44 3.48 24.25
CA VAL A 176 0.30 3.49 25.51
C VAL A 176 1.76 3.13 25.17
N PRO A 177 2.74 4.04 25.39
CA PRO A 177 4.14 3.72 25.18
C PRO A 177 4.55 2.58 26.12
N THR A 178 5.28 1.58 25.62
CA THR A 178 5.87 0.50 26.45
C THR A 178 7.07 0.97 27.27
N LYS A 179 7.56 2.17 27.01
CA LYS A 179 8.67 2.80 27.72
C LYS A 179 8.14 4.03 28.49
N PRO A 180 8.68 4.35 29.68
CA PRO A 180 8.29 5.54 30.44
C PRO A 180 8.87 6.80 29.77
N LEU A 181 8.23 7.21 28.68
CA LEU A 181 8.68 8.30 27.81
C LEU A 181 7.90 9.57 28.11
N ILE A 182 8.63 10.66 28.36
CA ILE A 182 8.08 12.01 28.50
C ILE A 182 8.60 12.91 27.38
N GLU A 183 7.79 13.86 26.98
CA GLU A 183 8.16 14.89 26.02
C GLU A 183 8.57 16.16 26.77
N ILE A 184 9.75 16.70 26.47
CA ILE A 184 10.29 17.84 27.22
C ILE A 184 9.95 19.16 26.54
N GLY A 185 10.19 19.24 25.22
CA GLY A 185 10.04 20.48 24.49
C GLY A 185 10.06 20.29 22.98
N ARG A 186 9.58 21.33 22.30
CA ARG A 186 9.55 21.48 20.85
C ARG A 186 10.09 22.86 20.50
N ALA A 187 10.96 22.94 19.51
CA ALA A 187 11.40 24.22 18.99
C ALA A 187 11.65 24.19 17.49
N ALA A 188 11.61 25.36 16.84
CA ALA A 188 11.99 25.47 15.44
C ALA A 188 13.45 25.08 15.22
N ARG A 189 14.36 25.51 16.12
CA ARG A 189 15.78 25.19 16.08
C ARG A 189 16.14 24.11 17.08
N LYS A 190 17.15 23.32 16.75
CA LYS A 190 17.64 22.24 17.62
C LYS A 190 18.22 22.79 18.92
N GLU A 191 18.94 23.91 18.87
CA GLU A 191 19.54 24.52 20.07
C GLU A 191 18.48 24.87 21.11
N ASP A 192 17.39 25.52 20.69
CA ASP A 192 16.30 25.94 21.58
C ASP A 192 15.60 24.73 22.24
N ALA A 193 15.41 23.63 21.50
CA ALA A 193 14.82 22.41 22.05
C ALA A 193 15.76 21.72 23.06
N LEU A 194 17.08 21.81 22.86
CA LEU A 194 18.08 21.31 23.80
C LEU A 194 18.22 22.20 25.03
N ALA A 195 18.04 23.52 24.89
CA ALA A 195 17.99 24.43 26.04
C ALA A 195 16.84 24.07 26.99
N GLY A 196 15.67 23.70 26.43
CA GLY A 196 14.54 23.16 27.21
C GLY A 196 14.87 21.88 27.97
N LEU A 197 15.70 21.00 27.38
CA LEU A 197 16.20 19.80 28.07
C LEU A 197 17.09 20.15 29.26
N GLU A 198 18.00 21.12 29.12
CA GLU A 198 18.88 21.53 30.22
C GLU A 198 18.10 22.20 31.35
N GLN A 199 17.08 23.00 31.03
CA GLN A 199 16.15 23.56 32.02
C GLN A 199 15.38 22.46 32.75
N TRP A 200 14.90 21.45 32.03
CA TRP A 200 14.23 20.30 32.64
C TRP A 200 15.17 19.51 33.56
N LYS A 201 16.43 19.29 33.16
CA LYS A 201 17.44 18.63 34.02
C LYS A 201 17.72 19.42 35.30
N ALA A 202 17.75 20.75 35.20
CA ALA A 202 17.92 21.62 36.37
C ALA A 202 16.74 21.53 37.35
N ARG A 203 15.51 21.31 36.84
CA ARG A 203 14.31 21.11 37.65
C ARG A 203 14.20 19.69 38.23
N HIS A 204 14.78 18.70 37.57
CA HIS A 204 14.75 17.28 37.94
C HIS A 204 16.15 16.67 38.09
N PRO A 205 17.00 17.18 39.00
CA PRO A 205 18.40 16.76 39.09
C PRO A 205 18.55 15.27 39.46
N GLU A 206 17.67 14.75 40.31
CA GLU A 206 17.68 13.34 40.72
C GLU A 206 17.37 12.40 39.55
N ALA A 207 16.37 12.73 38.72
CA ALA A 207 16.07 11.95 37.52
C ALA A 207 17.18 12.10 36.46
N ALA A 208 17.70 13.31 36.29
CA ALA A 208 18.76 13.61 35.32
C ALA A 208 20.05 12.84 35.58
N ALA A 209 20.40 12.60 36.85
CA ALA A 209 21.59 11.83 37.24
C ALA A 209 21.58 10.38 36.74
N HIS A 210 20.40 9.82 36.46
CA HIS A 210 20.23 8.46 35.96
C HIS A 210 20.14 8.36 34.43
N LEU A 211 20.08 9.50 33.72
CA LEU A 211 19.95 9.50 32.27
C LEU A 211 21.26 9.15 31.59
N ARG A 212 21.16 8.31 30.56
CA ARG A 212 22.23 8.03 29.61
C ARG A 212 22.07 8.90 28.37
N PRO A 213 23.13 9.12 27.58
CA PRO A 213 23.00 9.83 26.29
C PRO A 213 21.95 9.21 25.36
N ALA A 214 21.76 7.88 25.41
CA ALA A 214 20.76 7.16 24.62
C ALA A 214 19.30 7.40 25.08
N ASP A 215 19.08 7.89 26.29
CA ASP A 215 17.75 8.19 26.82
C ASP A 215 17.19 9.51 26.30
N VAL A 216 18.07 10.38 25.76
CA VAL A 216 17.70 11.66 25.18
C VAL A 216 17.42 11.47 23.69
N LEU A 217 16.15 11.55 23.33
CA LEU A 217 15.68 11.39 21.96
C LEU A 217 15.46 12.77 21.33
N VAL A 218 16.30 13.10 20.35
CA VAL A 218 16.19 14.35 19.58
C VAL A 218 15.69 14.03 18.18
N ASP A 219 14.42 14.29 17.91
CA ASP A 219 13.78 14.00 16.62
C ASP A 219 13.70 15.26 15.76
N ALA A 220 14.12 15.16 14.49
CA ALA A 220 13.76 16.13 13.47
C ALA A 220 12.38 15.79 12.90
N MET A 221 11.41 16.67 13.12
CA MET A 221 10.02 16.52 12.72
C MET A 221 9.74 17.37 11.48
N ARG A 222 9.00 16.82 10.52
CA ARG A 222 8.59 17.53 9.30
C ARG A 222 7.29 18.28 9.56
N GLY A 223 7.34 19.62 9.49
CA GLY A 223 6.17 20.49 9.41
C GLY A 223 5.69 20.69 7.97
N ARG A 224 4.75 21.62 7.76
CA ARG A 224 4.16 21.89 6.44
C ARG A 224 5.15 22.52 5.45
N SER A 225 6.01 23.41 5.93
CA SER A 225 7.00 24.16 5.12
C SER A 225 8.41 24.16 5.72
N SER A 226 8.57 23.74 6.97
CA SER A 226 9.85 23.72 7.68
C SER A 226 9.97 22.48 8.58
N THR A 227 11.20 22.13 8.94
CA THR A 227 11.46 21.14 10.00
C THR A 227 11.47 21.83 11.37
N TRP A 228 11.05 21.11 12.39
CA TRP A 228 11.17 21.52 13.79
C TRP A 228 11.73 20.36 14.61
N THR A 229 12.27 20.64 15.79
CA THR A 229 12.93 19.67 16.65
C THR A 229 12.05 19.34 17.85
N ARG A 230 11.92 18.05 18.18
CA ARG A 230 11.28 17.56 19.40
C ARG A 230 12.30 16.85 20.27
N VAL A 231 12.32 17.16 21.56
CA VAL A 231 13.11 16.43 22.55
C VAL A 231 12.21 15.62 23.46
N ARG A 232 12.53 14.33 23.62
CA ARG A 232 11.86 13.41 24.53
C ARG A 232 12.91 12.72 25.41
N VAL A 233 12.53 12.36 26.62
CA VAL A 233 13.38 11.64 27.57
C VAL A 233 12.75 10.29 27.88
N ASN A 234 13.54 9.23 27.73
CA ASN A 234 13.18 7.88 28.14
C ASN A 234 13.65 7.62 29.58
N LEU A 235 12.71 7.45 30.50
CA LEU A 235 13.02 7.28 31.92
C LEU A 235 13.30 5.81 32.30
N GLU A 236 13.71 4.97 31.34
CA GLU A 236 13.88 3.53 31.59
C GLU A 236 15.00 3.23 32.61
N HIS A 237 16.02 4.10 32.67
CA HIS A 237 17.11 4.01 33.62
C HIS A 237 16.86 4.77 34.93
N VAL A 238 15.76 5.54 35.01
CA VAL A 238 15.38 6.28 36.22
C VAL A 238 14.53 5.37 37.13
N PRO A 239 14.87 5.23 38.43
CA PRO A 239 14.05 4.49 39.40
C PRO A 239 12.60 4.98 39.41
N GLU A 240 11.63 4.07 39.54
CA GLU A 240 10.19 4.39 39.40
C GLU A 240 9.70 5.50 40.32
N ASN A 241 10.19 5.55 41.55
CA ASN A 241 9.88 6.57 42.54
C ASN A 241 10.46 7.96 42.22
N LEU A 242 11.43 8.04 41.30
CA LEU A 242 12.09 9.28 40.86
C LEU A 242 11.66 9.71 39.47
N ARG A 243 10.73 8.98 38.81
CA ARG A 243 10.27 9.32 37.46
C ARG A 243 9.31 10.51 37.53
N PRO A 244 9.67 11.68 36.97
CA PRO A 244 8.73 12.79 36.89
C PRO A 244 7.59 12.46 35.93
N ALA A 245 6.41 13.01 36.22
CA ALA A 245 5.27 12.94 35.33
C ALA A 245 5.49 13.82 34.08
N GLN A 246 4.63 13.67 33.07
CA GLN A 246 4.61 14.57 31.92
C GLN A 246 4.24 15.98 32.37
N GLU A 247 5.12 16.94 32.10
CA GLU A 247 4.92 18.37 32.36
C GLU A 247 4.51 19.14 31.09
N PRO A 248 4.10 20.41 31.20
CA PRO A 248 3.99 21.29 30.04
C PRO A 248 5.30 21.34 29.25
N LEU A 249 5.19 21.44 27.92
CA LEU A 249 6.35 21.52 27.04
C LEU A 249 7.05 22.86 27.22
N ASP A 250 8.36 22.85 27.35
CA ASP A 250 9.16 24.07 27.44
C ASP A 250 10.48 23.90 26.68
N PRO A 251 10.67 24.59 25.54
CA PRO A 251 9.70 25.44 24.86
C PRO A 251 8.53 24.64 24.24
N ASP A 252 7.34 25.24 24.14
CA ASP A 252 6.19 24.67 23.41
C ASP A 252 6.03 25.35 22.05
N TYR A 253 6.91 25.03 21.09
CA TYR A 253 6.73 25.49 19.72
C TYR A 253 5.51 24.79 19.09
N PRO A 254 4.47 25.54 18.70
CA PRO A 254 3.27 24.95 18.14
C PRO A 254 3.59 24.36 16.75
N PRO A 255 3.32 23.07 16.50
CA PRO A 255 3.33 22.56 15.14
C PRO A 255 2.19 23.26 14.39
N ALA A 256 2.53 24.26 13.54
CA ALA A 256 1.63 25.12 12.77
C ALA A 256 0.13 24.69 12.80
N VAL A 257 -0.61 25.20 13.79
CA VAL A 257 -2.06 24.95 13.91
C VAL A 257 -2.76 25.77 12.81
N PRO A 258 -3.77 25.24 12.09
CA PRO A 258 -4.49 26.02 11.10
C PRO A 258 -5.18 27.20 11.79
N ARG A 259 -4.96 28.43 11.33
CA ARG A 259 -5.95 29.50 11.57
C ARG A 259 -7.19 29.16 10.75
N ARG A 260 -8.34 28.98 11.41
CA ARG A 260 -9.64 29.10 10.74
C ARG A 260 -9.70 30.52 10.17
N GLY A 261 -9.55 30.69 8.86
CA GLY A 261 -9.59 32.02 8.24
C GLY A 261 -9.28 32.09 6.75
N ASP A 262 -8.31 31.33 6.24
CA ASP A 262 -7.81 31.57 4.88
C ASP A 262 -8.22 30.47 3.89
N PHE A 263 -9.52 30.39 3.62
CA PHE A 263 -10.03 29.91 2.34
C PHE A 263 -11.21 30.80 1.94
N THR A 264 -10.92 32.04 1.52
CA THR A 264 -11.86 32.73 0.63
C THR A 264 -11.72 32.10 -0.75
N SER A 265 -12.72 31.30 -1.10
CA SER A 265 -12.99 30.82 -2.45
C SER A 265 -13.30 32.01 -3.36
N ALA A 266 -12.27 32.71 -3.84
CA ALA A 266 -12.44 33.80 -4.79
C ALA A 266 -11.19 33.98 -5.66
N SER A 267 -10.91 33.00 -6.53
CA SER A 267 -10.12 33.20 -7.76
C SER A 267 -9.94 31.89 -8.51
N PHE A 268 -10.99 31.40 -9.19
CA PHE A 268 -10.84 30.62 -10.43
C PHE A 268 -12.20 30.47 -11.13
N ARG A 269 -12.83 31.59 -11.46
CA ARG A 269 -13.84 31.67 -12.51
C ARG A 269 -13.62 32.93 -13.32
N ARG A 270 -12.83 32.82 -14.39
CA ARG A 270 -12.99 33.56 -15.66
C ARG A 270 -11.79 33.26 -16.56
N SER A 271 -12.01 32.46 -17.60
CA SER A 271 -11.44 32.60 -18.94
C SER A 271 -11.61 31.29 -19.73
N ARG A 272 -12.81 31.07 -20.29
CA ARG A 272 -13.03 30.22 -21.46
C ARG A 272 -14.42 30.47 -22.02
N ARG A 273 -14.62 31.67 -22.55
CA ARG A 273 -15.69 31.97 -23.52
C ARG A 273 -15.29 33.21 -24.31
N ALA A 274 -14.56 32.99 -25.40
CA ALA A 274 -14.41 33.86 -26.57
C ALA A 274 -13.29 33.28 -27.45
N ARG A 275 -13.67 32.42 -28.39
CA ARG A 275 -12.99 32.13 -29.67
C ARG A 275 -13.78 31.03 -30.38
N ARG A 276 -14.82 31.47 -31.08
CA ARG A 276 -15.44 30.82 -32.24
C ARG A 276 -16.43 31.83 -32.80
N GLU A 277 -15.89 32.73 -33.59
CA GLU A 277 -16.54 33.44 -34.69
C GLU A 277 -15.39 33.83 -35.63
N GLU A 278 -15.61 33.62 -36.93
CA GLU A 278 -14.66 33.45 -38.06
C GLU A 278 -14.10 32.04 -38.27
#